data_AF-A0A839DVP2-F1
#
_entry.id   AF-A0A839DVP2-F1
#
_cell.length_a   1.000
_cell.length_b   1.000
_cell.length_c   1.000
_cell.angle_alpha   90.00
_cell.angle_beta   90.00
_cell.angle_gamma   90.00
#
_symmetry.space_group_name_H-M   'P 1'
#
loop_
_entity.id
_entity.type
_entity.pdbx_description
1 polymer ?
#
loop_
_entity_poly.entity_id
_entity_poly.type
_entity_poly.pdbx_seq_one_letter_code
_entity_poly.pdbx_strand_id
1 'polypeptide(L)'
;MADTDENLRKWLVDTAERHGAAVMQVAGDEEGAPYAFSVGAWRRFGKPEVVVIGLASEVSHAVINTYVRRVGRGERFVPGRLYEGFVTECPVTFERVARQHYPEFLGSALLVYGDEGFPALQLVLSLPGGVFPWQDDAPDGFAEYQPVLTASGSPENWTPGYDGP
;
A
#
# COMPACT_ATOMS: atom_id res chain seq x y z
N MET A 1 -2.11 -1.25 -27.43
CA MET A 1 -1.67 -1.82 -26.14
C MET A 1 -0.21 -1.50 -25.88
N ALA A 2 0.74 -2.00 -26.68
CA ALA A 2 2.17 -1.71 -26.47
C ALA A 2 2.55 -0.22 -26.34
N ASP A 3 2.00 0.65 -27.20
CA ASP A 3 2.27 2.10 -27.11
C ASP A 3 1.67 2.76 -25.86
N THR A 4 0.56 2.23 -25.35
CA THR A 4 -0.10 2.72 -24.13
C THR A 4 0.71 2.35 -22.89
N ASP A 5 1.20 1.11 -22.85
CA ASP A 5 2.01 0.59 -21.74
C ASP A 5 3.37 1.30 -21.67
N GLU A 6 4.00 1.57 -22.82
CA GLU A 6 5.24 2.32 -22.87
C GLU A 6 5.07 3.78 -22.41
N ASN A 7 3.99 4.44 -22.84
CA ASN A 7 3.68 5.80 -22.39
C ASN A 7 3.40 5.84 -20.88
N LEU A 8 2.67 4.86 -20.34
CA LEU A 8 2.42 4.73 -18.91
C LEU A 8 3.72 4.50 -18.14
N ARG A 9 4.56 3.56 -18.58
CA ARG A 9 5.87 3.28 -18.00
C ARG A 9 6.73 4.54 -17.95
N LYS A 10 6.80 5.28 -19.07
CA LYS A 10 7.56 6.53 -19.14
C LYS A 10 7.04 7.57 -18.15
N TRP A 11 5.72 7.77 -18.10
CA TRP A 11 5.11 8.70 -17.16
C TRP A 11 5.39 8.32 -15.69
N LEU A 12 5.33 7.03 -15.35
CA LEU A 12 5.65 6.52 -14.01
C LEU A 12 7.09 6.87 -13.61
N VAL A 13 8.04 6.60 -14.51
CA VAL A 13 9.46 6.90 -14.30
C VAL A 13 9.70 8.40 -14.15
N ASP A 14 9.21 9.22 -15.09
CA ASP A 14 9.43 10.67 -15.10
C ASP A 14 8.77 11.36 -13.88
N THR A 15 7.63 10.84 -13.42
CA THR A 15 6.94 11.36 -12.24
C THR A 15 7.66 10.95 -10.96
N ALA A 16 8.07 9.69 -10.84
CA ALA A 16 8.91 9.24 -9.72
C ALA A 16 10.22 10.03 -9.65
N GLU A 17 10.81 10.38 -10.79
CA GLU A 17 12.03 11.18 -10.85
C GLU A 17 11.89 12.57 -10.25
N ARG A 18 10.75 13.20 -10.45
CA ARG A 18 10.49 14.57 -9.98
C ARG A 18 9.95 14.60 -8.54
N HIS A 19 9.18 13.59 -8.14
CA HIS A 19 8.37 13.64 -6.91
C HIS A 19 8.72 12.56 -5.87
N GLY A 20 9.67 11.68 -6.17
CA GLY A 20 10.06 10.56 -5.30
C GLY A 20 9.31 9.26 -5.62
N ALA A 21 8.04 9.35 -5.96
CA ALA A 21 7.25 8.27 -6.54
C ALA A 21 6.14 8.83 -7.43
N ALA A 22 5.72 8.05 -8.41
CA ALA A 22 4.40 8.20 -9.01
C ALA A 22 3.37 7.50 -8.12
N VAL A 23 2.18 8.10 -7.97
CA VAL A 23 1.07 7.47 -7.25
C VAL A 23 0.03 7.03 -8.26
N MET A 24 -0.23 5.73 -8.32
CA MET A 24 -1.31 5.16 -9.11
C MET A 24 -2.58 5.12 -8.28
N GLN A 25 -3.69 5.53 -8.89
CA GLN A 25 -5.02 5.50 -8.30
C GLN A 25 -5.88 4.55 -9.12
N VAL A 26 -6.53 3.61 -8.46
CA VAL A 26 -7.47 2.67 -9.07
C VAL A 26 -8.82 2.88 -8.41
N ALA A 27 -9.82 3.19 -9.23
CA ALA A 27 -11.19 3.36 -8.74
C ALA A 27 -11.73 2.01 -8.26
N GLY A 28 -12.52 2.04 -7.19
CA GLY A 28 -13.28 0.87 -6.77
C GLY A 28 -14.45 0.62 -7.70
N ASP A 29 -14.95 -0.60 -7.65
CA ASP A 29 -16.10 -1.08 -8.41
C ASP A 29 -17.01 -1.95 -7.52
N GLU A 30 -17.87 -2.77 -8.14
CA GLU A 30 -18.79 -3.66 -7.40
C GLU A 30 -18.05 -4.80 -6.68
N GLU A 31 -16.82 -5.11 -7.07
CA GLU A 31 -16.03 -6.25 -6.57
C GLU A 31 -14.92 -5.82 -5.61
N GLY A 32 -14.47 -4.56 -5.65
CA GLY A 32 -13.35 -4.09 -4.83
C GLY A 32 -13.38 -2.62 -4.44
N ALA A 33 -12.82 -2.32 -3.26
CA ALA A 33 -12.62 -0.95 -2.80
C ALA A 33 -11.56 -0.21 -3.65
N PRO A 34 -11.64 1.13 -3.75
CA PRO A 34 -10.59 1.90 -4.40
C PRO A 34 -9.26 1.71 -3.68
N TYR A 35 -8.17 1.73 -4.44
CA TYR A 35 -6.84 1.59 -3.89
C TYR A 35 -5.83 2.47 -4.61
N ALA A 36 -4.71 2.71 -3.94
CA ALA A 36 -3.59 3.44 -4.50
C ALA A 36 -2.27 2.79 -4.14
N PHE A 37 -1.29 2.91 -5.02
CA PHE A 37 0.06 2.41 -4.76
C PHE A 37 1.14 3.32 -5.31
N SER A 38 2.33 3.23 -4.71
CA SER A 38 3.51 3.94 -5.19
C SER A 38 4.22 3.17 -6.29
N VAL A 39 4.84 3.92 -7.20
CA VAL A 39 5.83 3.42 -8.14
C VAL A 39 7.04 4.35 -8.10
N GLY A 40 8.16 3.86 -7.60
CA GLY A 40 9.44 4.57 -7.58
C GLY A 40 10.16 4.51 -6.23
N ALA A 41 9.46 4.18 -5.13
CA ALA A 41 10.09 4.09 -3.82
C ALA A 41 11.21 3.02 -3.80
N TRP A 42 11.00 1.91 -4.51
CA TRP A 42 11.99 0.85 -4.65
C TRP A 42 13.21 1.32 -5.43
N ARG A 43 12.99 1.82 -6.65
CA ARG A 43 14.09 2.28 -7.53
C ARG A 43 14.90 3.43 -6.94
N ARG A 44 14.26 4.36 -6.23
CA ARG A 44 14.92 5.59 -5.75
C ARG A 44 15.56 5.45 -4.39
N PHE A 45 14.92 4.72 -3.48
CA PHE A 45 15.32 4.69 -2.08
C PHE A 45 15.73 3.29 -1.60
N GLY A 46 15.54 2.24 -2.42
CA GLY A 46 15.73 0.86 -2.00
C GLY A 46 14.71 0.43 -0.94
N LYS A 47 13.51 1.00 -0.98
CA LYS A 47 12.43 0.81 0.00
C LYS A 47 11.23 0.15 -0.66
N PRO A 48 10.46 -0.70 0.04
CA PRO A 48 9.30 -1.34 -0.58
C PRO A 48 8.35 -0.31 -1.20
N GLU A 49 7.72 -0.67 -2.31
CA GLU A 49 6.51 0.05 -2.73
C GLU A 49 5.42 -0.13 -1.68
N VAL A 50 4.50 0.83 -1.61
CA VAL A 50 3.37 0.77 -0.67
C VAL A 50 2.06 0.76 -1.44
N VAL A 51 1.10 -0.04 -0.99
CA VAL A 51 -0.30 -0.03 -1.44
C VAL A 51 -1.22 0.25 -0.25
N VAL A 52 -2.30 0.98 -0.50
CA VAL A 52 -3.36 1.26 0.48
C VAL A 52 -4.73 1.06 -0.18
N ILE A 53 -5.66 0.43 0.53
CA ILE A 53 -7.00 0.06 0.04
C ILE A 53 -8.05 0.76 0.91
N GLY A 54 -9.19 1.13 0.31
CA GLY A 54 -10.36 1.62 1.03
C GLY A 54 -10.32 3.09 1.40
N LEU A 55 -9.42 3.87 0.81
CA LEU A 55 -9.32 5.31 1.02
C LEU A 55 -9.80 6.11 -0.19
N ALA A 56 -10.43 7.25 0.08
CA ALA A 56 -10.72 8.24 -0.96
C ALA A 56 -9.42 8.70 -1.64
N SER A 57 -9.49 8.97 -2.94
CA SER A 57 -8.32 9.28 -3.80
C SER A 57 -7.38 10.36 -3.23
N GLU A 58 -7.93 11.45 -2.69
CA GLU A 58 -7.12 12.52 -2.09
C GLU A 58 -6.37 12.05 -0.84
N VAL A 59 -7.02 11.23 -0.01
CA VAL A 59 -6.45 10.70 1.23
C VAL A 59 -5.40 9.65 0.92
N SER A 60 -5.69 8.70 0.02
CA SER A 60 -4.72 7.69 -0.42
C SER A 60 -3.49 8.35 -1.03
N HIS A 61 -3.66 9.40 -1.85
CA HIS A 61 -2.56 10.17 -2.41
C HIS A 61 -1.68 10.81 -1.32
N ALA A 62 -2.29 11.43 -0.31
CA ALA A 62 -1.56 12.04 0.81
C ALA A 62 -0.82 11.01 1.68
N VAL A 63 -1.45 9.85 1.93
CA VAL A 63 -0.88 8.74 2.71
C VAL A 63 0.33 8.15 2.00
N ILE A 64 0.21 7.84 0.71
CA ILE A 64 1.31 7.30 -0.10
C ILE A 64 2.47 8.30 -0.15
N ASN A 65 2.21 9.57 -0.43
CA ASN A 65 3.25 10.60 -0.44
C ASN A 65 3.92 10.78 0.94
N THR A 66 3.17 10.60 2.04
CA THR A 66 3.72 10.61 3.39
C THR A 66 4.65 9.43 3.63
N TYR A 67 4.26 8.22 3.21
CA TYR A 67 5.15 7.04 3.24
C TYR A 67 6.43 7.30 2.44
N VAL A 68 6.30 7.73 1.17
CA VAL A 68 7.42 7.97 0.25
C VAL A 68 8.39 9.00 0.83
N ARG A 69 7.87 10.10 1.40
CA ARG A 69 8.69 11.12 2.07
C ARG A 69 9.43 10.56 3.29
N ARG A 70 8.78 9.73 4.11
CA ARG A 70 9.36 9.14 5.32
C ARG A 70 10.47 8.14 4.96
N VAL A 71 10.22 7.24 4.01
CA VAL A 71 11.24 6.28 3.57
C VAL A 71 12.41 6.95 2.84
N GLY A 72 12.15 8.04 2.09
CA GLY A 72 13.19 8.87 1.47
C GLY A 72 14.10 9.58 2.48
N ARG A 73 13.64 9.77 3.73
CA ARG A 73 14.45 10.26 4.87
C ARG A 73 15.17 9.14 5.62
N GLY A 74 15.08 7.90 5.14
CA GLY A 74 15.76 6.74 5.70
C GLY A 74 14.93 5.90 6.68
N GLU A 75 13.68 6.30 6.95
CA GLU A 75 12.79 5.53 7.82
C GLU A 75 12.54 4.12 7.26
N ARG A 76 12.33 3.16 8.18
CA ARG A 76 12.01 1.77 7.86
C ARG A 76 10.71 1.40 8.57
N PHE A 77 9.75 0.93 7.78
CA PHE A 77 8.50 0.39 8.30
C PHE A 77 8.65 -1.12 8.50
N VAL A 78 8.40 -1.57 9.72
CA VAL A 78 8.48 -2.97 10.13
C VAL A 78 7.06 -3.52 10.10
N PRO A 79 6.79 -4.59 9.33
CA PRO A 79 5.48 -5.23 9.34
C PRO A 79 5.03 -5.62 10.75
N GLY A 80 3.73 -5.55 11.00
CA GLY A 80 3.13 -5.79 12.32
C GLY A 80 3.10 -4.55 13.22
N ARG A 81 4.16 -3.72 13.21
CA ARG A 81 4.26 -2.56 14.10
C ARG A 81 3.26 -1.46 13.77
N LEU A 82 2.70 -0.83 14.81
CA LEU A 82 1.86 0.36 14.68
C LEU A 82 2.66 1.65 14.42
N TYR A 83 2.08 2.48 13.57
CA TYR A 83 2.58 3.79 13.19
C TYR A 83 1.47 4.82 13.20
N GLU A 84 1.81 6.02 13.62
CA GLU A 84 0.95 7.20 13.54
C GLU A 84 1.43 8.17 12.45
N GLY A 85 0.68 9.24 12.25
CA GLY A 85 1.04 10.34 11.36
C GLY A 85 0.75 10.08 9.88
N PHE A 86 -0.12 9.11 9.57
CA PHE A 86 -0.65 8.86 8.23
C PHE A 86 -2.08 9.36 8.10
N VAL A 87 -2.94 8.96 9.02
CA VAL A 87 -4.34 9.42 9.15
C VAL A 87 -4.57 9.81 10.60
N THR A 88 -5.30 10.91 10.81
CA THR A 88 -5.61 11.42 12.15
C THR A 88 -6.47 10.41 12.91
N GLU A 89 -6.10 10.12 14.16
CA GLU A 89 -6.82 9.20 15.07
C GLU A 89 -6.94 7.73 14.61
N CYS A 90 -6.37 7.37 13.46
CA CYS A 90 -6.30 6.01 12.97
C CYS A 90 -4.84 5.56 12.89
N PRO A 91 -4.33 4.76 13.84
CA PRO A 91 -3.05 4.12 13.66
C PRO A 91 -3.08 3.20 12.43
N VAL A 92 -1.91 3.01 11.84
CA VAL A 92 -1.73 2.11 10.69
C VAL A 92 -0.71 1.05 11.03
N THR A 93 -0.85 -0.12 10.44
CA THR A 93 0.20 -1.15 10.44
C THR A 93 0.61 -1.47 9.01
N PHE A 94 1.65 -2.29 8.87
CA PHE A 94 2.12 -2.75 7.58
C PHE A 94 2.12 -4.27 7.51
N GLU A 95 1.79 -4.80 6.35
CA GLU A 95 1.94 -6.21 6.01
C GLU A 95 2.72 -6.37 4.72
N ARG A 96 3.37 -7.53 4.56
CA ARG A 96 4.05 -7.84 3.29
C ARG A 96 3.01 -8.24 2.26
N VAL A 97 3.09 -7.64 1.08
CA VAL A 97 2.23 -8.05 -0.04
C VAL A 97 2.78 -9.35 -0.62
N ALA A 98 1.96 -10.40 -0.65
CA ALA A 98 2.31 -11.65 -1.30
C ALA A 98 2.33 -11.49 -2.83
N ARG A 99 3.27 -12.17 -3.49
CA ARG A 99 3.49 -12.05 -4.94
C ARG A 99 2.26 -12.39 -5.79
N GLN A 100 1.36 -13.24 -5.27
CA GLN A 100 0.11 -13.60 -5.94
C GLN A 100 -0.82 -12.39 -6.18
N HIS A 101 -0.71 -11.34 -5.37
CA HIS A 101 -1.52 -10.12 -5.46
C HIS A 101 -0.93 -9.07 -6.40
N TYR A 102 0.30 -9.26 -6.90
CA TYR A 102 0.98 -8.25 -7.71
C TYR A 102 0.30 -7.98 -9.06
N PRO A 103 -0.16 -9.00 -9.82
CA PRO A 103 -0.83 -8.75 -11.10
C PRO A 103 -2.09 -7.90 -10.93
N GLU A 104 -2.83 -8.11 -9.84
CA GLU A 104 -4.08 -7.44 -9.55
C GLU A 104 -3.87 -6.02 -9.02
N PHE A 105 -3.05 -5.85 -7.98
CA PHE A 105 -2.93 -4.58 -7.27
C PHE A 105 -1.76 -3.70 -7.75
N LEU A 106 -0.75 -4.28 -8.41
CA LEU A 106 0.52 -3.61 -8.70
C LEU A 106 0.95 -3.78 -10.17
N GLY A 107 0.00 -4.12 -11.06
CA GLY A 107 0.28 -4.42 -12.47
C GLY A 107 1.08 -3.33 -13.19
N SER A 108 0.73 -2.06 -12.98
CA SER A 108 1.47 -0.94 -13.61
C SER A 108 2.90 -0.78 -13.07
N ALA A 109 3.18 -1.20 -11.82
CA ALA A 109 4.54 -1.20 -11.29
C ALA A 109 5.40 -2.27 -11.95
N LEU A 110 4.82 -3.42 -12.34
CA LEU A 110 5.52 -4.47 -13.08
C LEU A 110 6.04 -3.98 -14.43
N LEU A 111 5.36 -3.02 -15.08
CA LEU A 111 5.85 -2.38 -16.31
C LEU A 111 7.18 -1.65 -16.12
N VAL A 112 7.47 -1.18 -14.89
CA VAL A 112 8.71 -0.47 -14.55
C VAL A 112 9.80 -1.44 -14.08
N TYR A 113 9.42 -2.44 -13.28
CA TYR A 113 10.35 -3.34 -12.59
C TYR A 113 10.66 -4.64 -13.33
N GLY A 114 9.79 -5.06 -14.24
CA GLY A 114 9.94 -6.32 -14.97
C GLY A 114 10.08 -7.53 -14.04
N ASP A 115 10.83 -8.53 -14.51
CA ASP A 115 10.96 -9.85 -13.87
C ASP A 115 11.82 -9.84 -12.60
N GLU A 116 12.67 -8.82 -12.38
CA GLU A 116 13.42 -8.68 -11.13
C GLU A 116 12.48 -8.50 -9.93
N GLY A 117 11.28 -7.98 -10.19
CA GLY A 117 10.28 -7.71 -9.18
C GLY A 117 10.74 -6.64 -8.18
N PHE A 118 9.95 -6.47 -7.13
CA PHE A 118 10.18 -5.47 -6.10
C PHE A 118 9.48 -5.89 -4.82
N PRO A 119 9.99 -5.52 -3.64
CA PRO A 119 9.26 -5.71 -2.40
C PRO A 119 8.11 -4.70 -2.31
N ALA A 120 6.97 -5.13 -1.79
CA ALA A 120 5.82 -4.27 -1.51
C ALA A 120 5.28 -4.50 -0.09
N LEU A 121 4.79 -3.42 0.51
CA LEU A 121 4.06 -3.42 1.77
C LEU A 121 2.64 -2.93 1.53
N GLN A 122 1.67 -3.54 2.18
CA GLN A 122 0.36 -2.96 2.36
C GLN A 122 0.40 -2.08 3.61
N LEU A 123 -0.04 -0.83 3.48
CA LEU A 123 -0.39 0.01 4.62
C LEU A 123 -1.86 -0.28 4.94
N VAL A 124 -2.10 -0.88 6.10
CA VAL A 124 -3.45 -1.22 6.58
C VAL A 124 -3.88 -0.18 7.59
N LEU A 125 -5.07 0.39 7.40
CA LEU A 125 -5.66 1.33 8.34
C LEU A 125 -6.58 0.65 9.32
N SER A 126 -6.52 1.11 10.57
CA SER A 126 -7.58 0.89 11.54
C SER A 126 -8.73 1.88 11.35
N LEU A 127 -9.87 1.58 11.98
CA LEU A 127 -10.87 2.57 12.34
C LEU A 127 -10.38 3.47 13.49
N PRO A 128 -11.05 4.60 13.76
CA PRO A 128 -10.83 5.37 14.97
C PRO A 128 -10.96 4.46 16.20
N GLY A 129 -9.98 4.51 17.11
CA GLY A 129 -9.90 3.60 18.25
C GLY A 129 -9.01 2.38 18.05
N GLY A 130 -8.42 2.19 16.86
CA GLY A 130 -7.39 1.17 16.63
C GLY A 130 -7.91 -0.20 16.21
N VAL A 131 -9.15 -0.27 15.71
CA VAL A 131 -9.78 -1.51 15.25
C VAL A 131 -9.38 -1.83 13.81
N PHE A 132 -8.69 -2.94 13.59
CA PHE A 132 -8.22 -3.43 12.30
C PHE A 132 -9.20 -4.43 11.64
N PRO A 133 -9.10 -4.66 10.32
CA PRO A 133 -10.06 -5.49 9.59
C PRO A 133 -10.24 -6.93 10.08
N TRP A 134 -9.24 -7.49 10.76
CA TRP A 134 -9.24 -8.88 11.28
C TRP A 134 -9.63 -9.01 12.75
N GLN A 135 -9.92 -7.90 13.45
CA GLN A 135 -10.26 -7.94 14.87
C GLN A 135 -11.75 -8.22 15.09
N ASP A 136 -12.08 -8.86 16.22
CA ASP A 136 -13.45 -9.30 16.52
C ASP A 136 -14.45 -8.13 16.67
N ASP A 137 -13.97 -6.93 16.97
CA ASP A 137 -14.75 -5.70 17.09
C ASP A 137 -14.86 -4.92 15.78
N ALA A 138 -14.27 -5.42 14.69
CA ALA A 138 -14.44 -4.86 13.36
C ALA A 138 -15.91 -4.99 12.89
N PRO A 139 -16.47 -3.95 12.24
CA PRO A 139 -17.80 -4.06 11.67
C PRO A 139 -17.83 -5.06 10.52
N ASP A 140 -18.98 -5.71 10.34
CA ASP A 140 -19.24 -6.61 9.23
C ASP A 140 -18.90 -5.94 7.89
N GLY A 141 -18.21 -6.67 7.01
CA GLY A 141 -17.79 -6.17 5.70
C GLY A 141 -16.44 -5.45 5.69
N PHE A 142 -15.81 -5.19 6.85
CA PHE A 142 -14.55 -4.44 6.86
C PHE A 142 -13.37 -5.24 6.30
N ALA A 143 -13.29 -6.53 6.60
CA ALA A 143 -12.27 -7.43 6.04
C ALA A 143 -12.43 -7.58 4.52
N GLU A 144 -13.66 -7.60 4.02
CA GLU A 144 -13.96 -7.65 2.59
C GLU A 144 -13.64 -6.32 1.90
N TYR A 145 -13.92 -5.19 2.57
CA TYR A 145 -13.63 -3.86 2.03
C TYR A 145 -12.13 -3.53 2.01
N GLN A 146 -11.39 -3.97 3.01
CA GLN A 146 -9.94 -3.79 3.11
C GLN A 146 -9.24 -5.15 3.33
N PRO A 147 -9.12 -5.99 2.29
CA PRO A 147 -8.51 -7.30 2.41
C PRO A 147 -7.02 -7.19 2.76
N VAL A 148 -6.52 -8.16 3.51
CA VAL A 148 -5.09 -8.28 3.83
C VAL A 148 -4.38 -9.05 2.72
N LEU A 149 -3.46 -8.40 2.03
CA LEU A 149 -2.77 -8.92 0.85
C LEU A 149 -1.59 -9.84 1.18
N THR A 150 -1.67 -10.59 2.28
CA THR A 150 -0.70 -11.64 2.62
C THR A 150 -1.03 -12.93 1.84
N ALA A 151 -0.23 -13.98 2.00
CA ALA A 151 -0.51 -15.25 1.33
C ALA A 151 -1.74 -15.95 1.93
N SER A 152 -1.90 -15.81 3.25
CA SER A 152 -3.02 -16.37 4.02
C SER A 152 -4.32 -15.56 3.95
N GLY A 153 -4.29 -14.30 3.51
CA GLY A 153 -5.43 -13.39 3.63
C GLY A 153 -5.66 -12.86 5.05
N SER A 154 -4.73 -13.13 5.97
CA SER A 154 -4.72 -12.71 7.38
C SER A 154 -3.39 -12.05 7.70
N PRO A 155 -3.28 -11.19 8.72
CA PRO A 155 -1.98 -10.60 9.05
C PRO A 155 -0.99 -11.69 9.46
N GLU A 156 0.20 -11.66 8.87
CA GLU A 156 1.26 -12.66 9.11
C GLU A 156 2.34 -12.13 10.07
N ASN A 157 2.33 -10.83 10.34
CA ASN A 157 3.27 -10.16 11.23
C ASN A 157 2.57 -9.50 12.43
N TRP A 158 1.26 -9.67 12.57
CA TRP A 158 0.49 -9.17 13.72
C TRP A 158 0.39 -10.21 14.83
N THR A 159 0.84 -9.83 16.04
CA THR A 159 0.61 -10.61 17.26
C THR A 159 -0.28 -9.82 18.23
N PRO A 160 -1.51 -10.27 18.51
CA PRO A 160 -2.39 -9.63 19.49
C PRO A 160 -1.70 -9.47 20.85
N GLY A 161 -1.84 -8.29 21.48
CA GLY A 161 -1.21 -7.95 22.76
C GLY A 161 0.28 -7.61 22.71
N TYR A 162 0.93 -7.70 21.54
CA TYR A 162 2.33 -7.29 21.34
C TYR A 162 2.45 -6.17 20.31
N ASP A 163 1.83 -6.36 19.14
CA ASP A 163 1.89 -5.41 18.04
C ASP A 163 0.71 -4.43 18.04
N GLY A 164 -0.38 -4.75 18.74
CA GLY A 164 -1.55 -3.91 18.97
C GLY A 164 -2.47 -4.52 20.03
N PRO A 165 -3.64 -3.88 20.31
CA PRO A 165 -4.60 -4.41 21.27
C PRO A 165 -5.07 -5.83 20.92
#